data_AF-A0A0R3TH86-F1
#
_entry.id   AF-A0A0R3TH86-F1
#
_cell.length_a   1.000
_cell.length_b   1.000
_cell.length_c   1.000
_cell.angle_alpha   90.00
_cell.angle_beta   90.00
_cell.angle_gamma   90.00
#
_symmetry.space_group_name_H-M   'P 1'
#
loop_
_entity.id
_entity.type
_entity.pdbx_description
1 polymer ?
#
loop_
_entity_poly.entity_id
_entity_poly.type
_entity_poly.pdbx_seq_one_letter_code
_entity_poly.pdbx_strand_id
1 'polypeptide(L)'
;LQDPTDRLGCSPNSNFADIQNQPFFSSIDWVALEQKRVPPPFRPEETDEFSLIHFDPTFTNEEVCFTPDDPEIIRAIDQSEFDGFEYLNPLLIKTAETV
;
A
#
# COMPACT_ATOMS: atom_id res chain seq x y z
N LEU A 1 27.42 -11.22 -10.94
CA LEU A 1 25.99 -11.17 -10.58
C LEU A 1 25.85 -11.91 -9.27
N GLN A 2 25.15 -11.33 -8.29
CA GLN A 2 24.83 -12.05 -7.05
C GLN A 2 23.75 -13.09 -7.33
N ASP A 3 23.82 -14.22 -6.65
CA ASP A 3 22.84 -15.30 -6.77
C ASP A 3 21.58 -14.97 -5.94
N PRO A 4 20.38 -14.93 -6.53
CA PRO A 4 19.14 -14.78 -5.78
C PRO A 4 18.93 -15.89 -4.74
N THR A 5 19.47 -17.09 -4.92
CA THR A 5 19.29 -18.19 -3.95
C THR A 5 20.10 -18.00 -2.68
N ASP A 6 21.14 -17.16 -2.73
CA ASP A 6 21.96 -16.80 -1.57
C ASP A 6 21.34 -15.67 -0.75
N ARG A 7 20.27 -15.04 -1.25
CA ARG A 7 19.54 -14.01 -0.49
C ARG A 7 18.82 -14.66 0.69
N LEU A 8 18.93 -14.03 1.87
CA LEU A 8 18.21 -14.43 3.08
C LEU A 8 16.71 -14.61 2.77
N GLY A 9 16.14 -15.77 3.13
CA GLY A 9 14.73 -16.08 2.87
C GLY A 9 14.45 -16.64 1.47
N CYS A 10 15.46 -16.80 0.60
CA CYS A 10 15.27 -17.15 -0.82
C CYS A 10 15.92 -18.47 -1.24
N SER A 11 16.54 -19.23 -0.31
CA SER A 11 17.04 -20.56 -0.65
C SER A 11 15.87 -21.53 -0.92
N PRO A 12 16.03 -22.56 -1.76
CA PRO A 12 14.92 -23.44 -2.15
C PRO A 12 14.20 -24.14 -0.99
N ASN A 13 14.86 -24.30 0.16
CA ASN A 13 14.31 -24.91 1.37
C ASN A 13 14.05 -23.88 2.49
N SER A 14 14.26 -22.60 2.21
CA SER A 14 14.04 -21.49 3.14
C SER A 14 12.57 -21.06 3.15
N ASN A 15 12.18 -20.40 4.24
CA ASN A 15 10.92 -19.68 4.33
C ASN A 15 11.12 -18.38 5.13
N PHE A 16 10.03 -17.66 5.39
CA PHE A 16 10.06 -16.40 6.14
C PHE A 16 10.69 -16.55 7.55
N ALA A 17 10.69 -17.74 8.14
CA ALA A 17 11.31 -17.97 9.45
C ALA A 17 12.82 -17.70 9.45
N ASP A 18 13.52 -17.81 8.32
CA ASP A 18 14.94 -17.45 8.22
C ASP A 18 15.16 -15.94 8.45
N ILE A 19 14.20 -15.12 8.01
CA ILE A 19 14.18 -13.68 8.29
C ILE A 19 13.80 -13.46 9.76
N GLN A 20 12.79 -14.16 10.26
CA GLN A 20 12.35 -13.99 11.65
C GLN A 20 13.43 -14.37 12.69
N ASN A 21 14.23 -15.39 12.37
CA ASN A 21 15.26 -15.94 13.24
C ASN A 21 16.64 -15.27 13.07
N GLN A 22 16.78 -14.31 12.14
CA GLN A 22 18.02 -13.57 11.97
C GLN A 22 18.34 -12.76 13.24
N PRO A 23 19.57 -12.80 13.77
CA PRO A 23 19.94 -12.07 14.99
C PRO A 23 19.56 -10.58 15.02
N PHE A 24 19.58 -9.92 13.86
CA PHE A 24 19.14 -8.52 13.74
C PHE A 24 17.70 -8.29 14.21
N PHE A 25 16.80 -9.25 13.98
CA PHE A 25 15.37 -9.15 14.33
C PHE A 25 15.01 -9.84 15.65
N SER A 26 16.00 -10.27 16.44
CA SER A 26 15.77 -11.03 17.68
C SER A 26 14.91 -10.32 18.74
N SER A 27 14.80 -9.00 18.68
CA SER A 27 13.97 -8.19 19.58
C SER A 27 12.53 -8.00 19.10
N ILE A 28 12.19 -8.46 17.89
CA ILE A 28 10.86 -8.26 17.30
C ILE A 28 9.91 -9.37 17.78
N ASP A 29 8.84 -8.97 18.46
CA ASP A 29 7.63 -9.78 18.56
C ASP A 29 6.82 -9.64 17.27
N TRP A 30 6.91 -10.64 16.40
CA TRP A 30 6.28 -10.64 15.08
C TRP A 30 4.74 -10.62 15.15
N VAL A 31 4.15 -11.26 16.17
CA VAL A 31 2.69 -11.31 16.35
C VAL A 31 2.18 -9.96 16.82
N ALA A 32 2.86 -9.33 17.79
CA ALA A 32 2.51 -8.00 18.25
C ALA A 32 2.73 -6.94 17.15
N LEU A 33 3.77 -7.08 16.34
CA LEU A 33 4.07 -6.19 15.22
C LEU A 33 2.97 -6.23 14.16
N GLU A 34 2.56 -7.43 13.72
CA GLU A 34 1.47 -7.61 12.74
C GLU A 34 0.14 -7.05 13.25
N GLN A 35 -0.12 -7.17 14.56
CA GLN A 35 -1.31 -6.62 15.22
C GLN A 35 -1.20 -5.11 15.51
N LYS A 36 -0.16 -4.43 15.02
CA LYS A 36 0.11 -2.99 15.23
C LYS A 36 0.19 -2.61 16.72
N ARG A 37 0.64 -3.52 17.59
CA ARG A 37 0.80 -3.30 19.04
C ARG A 37 2.20 -2.83 19.42
N VAL A 38 3.18 -2.95 18.52
CA VAL A 38 4.51 -2.37 18.70
C VAL A 38 4.45 -0.88 18.36
N PRO A 39 4.80 0.03 19.28
CA PRO A 39 4.80 1.46 18.98
C PRO A 39 5.85 1.77 17.91
N PRO A 40 5.51 2.57 16.88
CA PRO A 40 6.48 2.96 15.87
C PRO A 40 7.56 3.86 16.49
N PRO A 41 8.82 3.75 16.03
CA PRO A 41 9.92 4.57 16.56
C PRO A 41 9.80 6.05 16.20
N PHE A 42 8.97 6.37 15.20
CA PHE A 42 8.70 7.73 14.74
C PHE A 42 7.19 7.93 14.62
N ARG A 43 6.71 9.08 15.10
CA ARG A 43 5.34 9.56 14.91
C ARG A 43 5.41 10.83 14.05
N PRO A 44 4.87 10.82 12.83
CA PRO A 44 4.76 12.03 12.02
C PRO A 44 3.96 13.12 12.74
N GLU A 45 4.26 14.38 12.44
CA GLU A 45 3.46 15.50 12.92
C GLU A 45 2.08 15.48 12.24
N GLU A 46 1.02 15.72 13.00
CA GLU A 46 -0.35 15.79 12.51
C GLU A 46 -0.94 17.13 12.96
N THR A 47 -1.43 17.93 12.02
CA THR A 47 -2.05 19.23 12.31
C THR A 47 -3.58 19.15 12.31
N ASP A 48 -4.13 18.43 11.34
CA ASP A 48 -5.57 18.26 11.09
C ASP A 48 -5.82 17.00 10.24
N GLU A 49 -7.09 16.59 10.10
CA GLU A 49 -7.51 15.35 9.43
C GLU A 49 -7.08 15.26 7.96
N PHE A 50 -6.89 16.39 7.28
CA PHE A 50 -6.54 16.46 5.87
C PHE A 50 -5.17 17.10 5.65
N SER A 51 -4.30 17.06 6.67
CA SER A 51 -3.01 17.72 6.64
C SER A 51 -2.18 17.25 5.44
N LEU A 52 -1.77 18.21 4.60
CA LEU A 52 -1.00 17.93 3.39
C LEU A 52 0.51 18.09 3.60
N ILE A 53 0.98 18.30 4.83
CA ILE A 53 2.37 18.69 5.14
C ILE A 53 3.43 17.62 4.77
N HIS A 54 3.00 16.36 4.62
CA HIS A 54 3.87 15.24 4.22
C HIS A 54 3.80 14.94 2.72
N PHE A 55 3.01 15.70 1.96
CA PHE A 55 2.96 15.62 0.50
C PHE A 55 3.87 16.69 -0.12
N ASP A 56 4.46 16.38 -1.27
CA ASP A 56 5.25 17.36 -2.01
C ASP A 56 4.35 18.53 -2.45
N PRO A 57 4.72 19.79 -2.17
CA PRO A 57 3.93 20.96 -2.57
C PRO A 57 3.66 21.05 -4.06
N THR A 58 4.45 20.38 -4.91
CA THR A 58 4.20 20.30 -6.35
C THR A 58 2.79 19.77 -6.62
N PHE A 59 2.35 18.74 -5.90
CA PHE A 59 1.03 18.14 -6.09
C PHE A 59 -0.07 18.89 -5.33
N THR A 60 0.22 19.39 -4.13
CA THR A 60 -0.81 20.08 -3.30
C THR A 60 -1.18 21.46 -3.84
N ASN A 61 -0.30 22.04 -4.67
CA ASN A 61 -0.52 23.33 -5.34
C ASN A 61 -1.14 23.17 -6.73
N GLU A 62 -1.24 21.95 -7.26
CA GLU A 62 -1.95 21.70 -8.52
C GLU A 62 -3.46 21.98 -8.35
N GLU A 63 -4.10 22.35 -9.45
CA GLU A 63 -5.55 22.51 -9.47
C GLU A 63 -6.22 21.15 -9.25
N VAL A 64 -7.20 21.10 -8.33
CA VAL A 64 -7.97 19.88 -8.05
C VAL A 64 -9.01 19.68 -9.16
N CYS A 65 -8.54 19.30 -10.34
CA CYS A 65 -9.35 19.02 -11.51
C CYS A 65 -8.80 17.81 -12.27
N PHE A 66 -9.69 17.08 -12.94
CA PHE A 66 -9.25 16.10 -13.94
C PHE A 66 -8.79 16.82 -15.20
N THR A 67 -7.71 16.33 -15.81
CA THR A 67 -7.30 16.78 -17.14
C THR A 67 -8.44 16.51 -18.14
N PRO A 68 -8.87 17.49 -18.95
CA PRO A 68 -9.90 17.26 -19.95
C PRO A 68 -9.51 16.17 -20.94
N ASP A 69 -10.47 15.31 -21.30
CA ASP A 69 -10.24 14.22 -22.24
C ASP A 69 -10.02 14.70 -23.68
N ASP A 70 -9.21 13.98 -24.45
CA ASP A 70 -9.17 14.07 -25.91
C ASP A 70 -10.15 13.04 -26.52
N PRO A 71 -11.24 13.49 -27.19
CA PRO A 71 -12.26 12.58 -27.72
C PRO A 71 -11.73 11.53 -28.70
N GLU A 72 -10.67 11.83 -29.46
CA GLU A 72 -10.11 10.86 -30.41
C GLU A 72 -9.31 9.76 -29.71
N ILE A 73 -8.63 10.10 -28.61
CA ILE A 73 -7.93 9.13 -27.77
C ILE A 73 -8.95 8.21 -27.11
N ILE A 74 -9.97 8.78 -26.47
CA ILE A 74 -11.00 8.00 -25.76
C ILE A 74 -11.71 7.02 -26.71
N ARG A 75 -12.02 7.46 -27.92
CA ARG A 75 -12.68 6.62 -28.94
C ARG A 75 -11.84 5.43 -29.40
N ALA A 76 -10.51 5.53 -29.31
CA ALA A 76 -9.59 4.47 -29.72
C ALA A 76 -9.39 3.39 -28.64
N ILE A 77 -9.85 3.61 -27.42
CA ILE A 77 -9.72 2.67 -26.29
C ILE A 77 -10.80 1.59 -26.40
N ASP A 78 -10.38 0.32 -26.41
CA ASP A 78 -11.29 -0.82 -26.31
C ASP A 78 -11.87 -0.92 -24.89
N GLN A 79 -13.16 -0.61 -24.75
CA GLN A 79 -13.84 -0.61 -23.44
C GLN A 79 -14.08 -2.02 -22.90
N SER A 80 -14.08 -3.06 -23.74
CA SER A 80 -14.33 -4.43 -23.31
C SER A 80 -13.18 -5.02 -22.47
N GLU A 81 -11.97 -4.47 -22.59
CA GLU A 81 -10.82 -4.82 -21.74
C GLU A 81 -11.01 -4.42 -20.27
N PHE A 82 -12.02 -3.57 -19.98
CA PHE A 82 -12.36 -3.11 -18.63
C PHE A 82 -13.63 -3.78 -18.07
N ASP A 83 -14.22 -4.75 -18.78
CA ASP A 83 -15.40 -5.47 -18.30
C ASP A 83 -15.11 -6.15 -16.96
N GLY A 84 -15.89 -5.81 -15.93
CA GLY A 84 -15.74 -6.35 -14.58
C GLY A 84 -14.68 -5.65 -13.73
N PHE A 85 -14.23 -4.45 -14.12
CA PHE A 85 -13.34 -3.62 -13.31
C PHE A 85 -14.01 -3.10 -12.03
N GLU A 86 -15.35 -3.00 -12.01
CA GLU A 86 -16.09 -2.49 -10.86
C GLU A 86 -15.88 -3.37 -9.63
N TYR A 87 -15.40 -2.73 -8.55
CA TYR A 87 -15.21 -3.38 -7.27
C TYR A 87 -15.65 -2.47 -6.13
N LEU A 88 -16.42 -3.02 -5.22
CA LEU A 88 -16.70 -2.43 -3.92
C LEU A 88 -16.23 -3.40 -2.86
N ASN A 89 -15.49 -2.89 -1.86
CA ASN A 89 -15.05 -3.73 -0.75
C ASN A 89 -16.28 -4.26 0.02
N PRO A 90 -16.55 -5.59 -0.01
CA PRO A 90 -17.75 -6.15 0.59
C PRO A 90 -17.78 -6.03 2.12
N LEU A 91 -16.62 -5.76 2.75
CA LEU A 91 -16.54 -5.51 4.19
C LEU A 91 -17.06 -4.11 4.55
N LEU A 92 -17.00 -3.14 3.63
CA LEU A 92 -17.53 -1.79 3.87
C LEU A 92 -19.04 -1.74 3.63
N ILE A 93 -19.56 -2.53 2.70
CA ILE A 93 -21.00 -2.62 2.39
C ILE A 93 -21.79 -3.09 3.64
N LYS A 94 -21.30 -4.13 4.32
CA LYS A 94 -21.97 -4.69 5.51
C LYS A 94 -22.07 -3.71 6.68
N THR A 95 -21.12 -2.80 6.80
CA THR A 95 -21.10 -1.79 7.88
C THR A 95 -22.16 -0.71 7.67
N ALA A 96 -22.48 -0.37 6.41
CA ALA A 96 -23.48 0.65 6.07
C ALA A 96 -24.94 0.18 6.31
N GLU A 97 -25.21 -1.12 6.24
CA GLU A 97 -26.56 -1.69 6.47
C GLU A 97 -26.89 -1.92 7.96
N THR A 98 -25.91 -1.74 8.86
CA THR A 98 -26.09 -1.98 10.31
C THR A 98 -26.20 -0.67 11.12
N VAL A 99 -26.32 0.49 10.44
CA VAL A 99 -26.55 1.81 11.06
C VAL A 99 -28.00 2.24 10.87
#